data_AF-A0A6J1P608-F1
#
_entry.id   AF-A0A6J1P608-F1
#
_cell.length_a   1.000
_cell.length_b   1.000
_cell.length_c   1.000
_cell.angle_alpha   90.00
_cell.angle_beta   90.00
_cell.angle_gamma   90.00
#
_symmetry.space_group_name_H-M   'P 1'
#
loop_
_entity.id
_entity.type
_entity.pdbx_description
1 polymer ?
#
loop_
_entity_poly.entity_id
_entity_poly.type
_entity_poly.pdbx_seq_one_letter_code
_entity_poly.pdbx_strand_id
1 'polypeptide(L)'
;MELSITKKYIGRVKSSQDVSTANFCLICLTTDCKLYPMGQYNLGEAYQHLTGKSLLHNFALEFCTECAQRLLNCNKFRDKSLRSYTLLMELLENNNSVSIFTILSNGVAAS
;
A
#
# COMPACT_ATOMS: atom_id res chain seq x y z
N MET A 1 -4.75 9.06 -35.09
CA MET A 1 -5.99 8.42 -35.55
C MET A 1 -6.98 8.53 -34.40
N GLU A 2 -7.77 9.60 -34.41
CA GLU A 2 -8.83 9.80 -33.44
C GLU A 2 -9.98 8.84 -33.74
N LEU A 3 -10.55 8.24 -32.68
CA LEU A 3 -11.82 7.53 -32.75
C LEU A 3 -12.78 8.22 -31.78
N SER A 4 -13.40 9.27 -32.28
CA SER A 4 -14.60 9.87 -31.73
C SER A 4 -15.75 8.87 -31.88
N ILE A 5 -16.32 8.39 -30.77
CA ILE A 5 -17.62 7.71 -30.78
C ILE A 5 -18.54 8.46 -29.83
N THR A 6 -19.23 9.46 -30.38
CA THR A 6 -20.46 10.01 -29.84
C THR A 6 -21.61 9.07 -30.16
N LYS A 7 -22.33 8.60 -29.13
CA LYS A 7 -23.76 8.25 -29.24
C LYS A 7 -24.46 8.56 -27.91
N LYS A 8 -25.17 9.69 -27.91
CA LYS A 8 -26.31 9.98 -27.02
C LYS A 8 -27.49 9.06 -27.41
N TYR A 9 -28.48 8.99 -26.50
CA TYR A 9 -29.81 8.36 -26.54
C TYR A 9 -29.90 7.01 -25.81
N ILE A 10 -30.86 6.68 -24.93
CA ILE A 10 -32.05 7.30 -24.30
C ILE A 10 -32.34 6.42 -23.06
N GLY A 11 -32.87 6.98 -21.97
CA GLY A 11 -33.62 6.19 -20.98
C GLY A 11 -33.35 6.59 -19.54
N ARG A 12 -34.13 7.53 -19.03
CA ARG A 12 -34.20 7.83 -17.59
C ARG A 12 -34.99 6.71 -16.92
N VAL A 13 -34.33 5.61 -16.58
CA VAL A 13 -34.87 4.60 -15.67
C VAL A 13 -34.73 5.15 -14.25
N LYS A 14 -35.85 5.45 -13.59
CA LYS A 14 -35.86 5.58 -12.13
C LYS A 14 -35.67 4.18 -11.56
N SER A 15 -34.42 3.73 -11.41
CA SER A 15 -34.13 2.63 -10.50
C SER A 15 -33.90 3.23 -9.12
N SER A 16 -34.93 3.18 -8.27
CA SER A 16 -34.72 3.13 -6.82
C SER A 16 -34.13 1.75 -6.49
N GLN A 17 -32.96 1.46 -7.02
CA GLN A 17 -32.09 0.43 -6.49
C GLN A 17 -31.16 1.20 -5.60
N ASP A 18 -31.33 0.99 -4.30
CA ASP A 18 -30.29 1.23 -3.31
C ASP A 18 -29.00 0.68 -3.95
N VAL A 19 -28.12 1.57 -4.42
CA VAL A 19 -26.83 1.17 -4.97
C VAL A 19 -26.10 0.71 -3.74
N SER A 20 -26.29 -0.57 -3.40
CA SER A 20 -25.49 -1.24 -2.38
C SER A 20 -24.07 -1.03 -2.82
N THR A 21 -23.38 -0.09 -2.17
CA THR A 21 -21.96 0.13 -2.31
C THR A 21 -21.34 -1.14 -1.76
N ALA A 22 -21.17 -2.13 -2.64
CA ALA A 22 -20.58 -3.40 -2.25
C ALA A 22 -19.16 -3.08 -1.80
N ASN A 23 -18.90 -3.28 -0.51
CA ASN A 23 -17.57 -3.16 0.04
C ASN A 23 -16.76 -4.38 -0.42
N PHE A 24 -15.58 -4.12 -0.98
CA PHE A 24 -14.66 -5.16 -1.44
C PHE A 24 -13.23 -4.82 -1.02
N CYS A 25 -12.38 -5.84 -0.92
CA CYS A 25 -10.95 -5.60 -0.72
C CYS A 25 -10.34 -4.94 -1.98
N LEU A 26 -9.71 -3.79 -1.83
CA LEU A 26 -9.10 -3.06 -2.95
C LEU A 26 -8.02 -3.87 -3.70
N ILE A 27 -7.35 -4.82 -3.03
CA ILE A 27 -6.25 -5.61 -3.61
C ILE A 27 -6.77 -6.87 -4.32
N CYS A 28 -7.64 -7.65 -3.66
CA CYS A 28 -8.05 -8.96 -4.17
C CYS A 28 -9.53 -9.05 -4.59
N LEU A 29 -10.29 -7.96 -4.44
CA LEU A 29 -11.71 -7.82 -4.82
C LEU A 29 -12.69 -8.77 -4.11
N THR A 30 -12.25 -9.48 -3.06
CA THR A 30 -13.14 -10.32 -2.23
C THR A 30 -14.15 -9.45 -1.47
N THR A 31 -15.37 -9.94 -1.32
CA THR A 31 -16.52 -9.23 -0.70
C THR A 31 -17.09 -9.95 0.52
N ASP A 32 -16.77 -11.23 0.69
CA ASP A 32 -17.32 -12.18 1.64
C ASP A 32 -16.43 -12.36 2.89
N CYS A 33 -15.78 -11.29 3.33
CA CYS A 33 -14.88 -11.35 4.48
C CYS A 33 -14.90 -10.05 5.30
N LYS A 34 -14.26 -10.09 6.46
CA LYS A 34 -14.02 -8.89 7.25
C LYS A 34 -13.10 -7.93 6.51
N LEU A 35 -13.59 -6.72 6.27
CA LEU A 35 -12.88 -5.63 5.64
C LEU A 35 -12.44 -4.58 6.67
N TYR A 36 -11.27 -4.02 6.43
CA TYR A 36 -10.63 -3.02 7.28
C TYR A 36 -10.47 -1.71 6.49
N PRO A 37 -10.99 -0.59 7.00
CA PRO A 37 -10.84 0.70 6.35
C PRO A 37 -9.37 1.12 6.21
N MET A 38 -9.05 1.79 5.11
CA MET A 38 -7.71 2.32 4.80
C MET A 38 -7.11 3.23 5.89
N GLY A 39 -7.95 3.97 6.63
CA GLY A 39 -7.53 4.84 7.72
C GLY A 39 -7.06 4.11 8.98
N GLN A 40 -7.20 2.78 9.05
CA GLN A 40 -6.73 1.99 10.19
C GLN A 40 -5.34 1.43 9.94
N TYR A 41 -4.57 1.24 11.02
CA TYR A 41 -3.28 0.54 11.03
C TYR A 41 -2.23 1.05 10.02
N ASN A 42 -2.34 2.30 9.54
CA ASN A 42 -1.51 2.86 8.47
C ASN A 42 -1.60 2.09 7.14
N LEU A 43 -2.72 1.40 6.88
CA LEU A 43 -2.94 0.65 5.64
C LEU A 43 -2.85 1.53 4.40
N GLY A 44 -3.31 2.78 4.50
CA GLY A 44 -3.22 3.75 3.42
C GLY A 44 -1.80 4.08 2.98
N GLU A 45 -0.93 4.39 3.95
CA GLU A 45 0.48 4.66 3.70
C GLU A 45 1.17 3.41 3.15
N ALA A 46 0.93 2.24 3.76
CA ALA A 46 1.49 0.97 3.29
C ALA A 46 1.09 0.66 1.83
N TYR A 47 -0.16 0.93 1.47
CA TYR A 47 -0.65 0.75 0.10
C TYR A 47 0.00 1.73 -0.89
N GLN A 48 0.16 2.99 -0.49
CA GLN A 48 0.87 3.98 -1.29
C GLN A 48 2.33 3.60 -1.50
N HIS A 49 3.02 3.11 -0.46
CA HIS A 49 4.40 2.63 -0.58
C HIS A 49 4.52 1.43 -1.54
N LEU A 50 3.55 0.52 -1.53
CA LEU A 50 3.54 -0.65 -2.41
C LEU A 50 3.25 -0.28 -3.87
N THR A 51 2.30 0.62 -4.12
CA THR A 51 1.78 0.88 -5.47
C THR A 51 2.33 2.15 -6.12
N GLY A 52 2.94 3.03 -5.33
CA GLY A 52 3.31 4.38 -5.74
C GLY A 52 2.11 5.30 -6.01
N LYS A 53 0.88 4.88 -5.70
CA LYS A 53 -0.35 5.64 -5.99
C LYS A 53 -0.90 6.26 -4.71
N SER A 54 -1.04 7.59 -4.71
CA SER A 54 -1.86 8.26 -3.71
C SER A 54 -3.34 8.07 -4.09
N LEU A 55 -4.12 7.59 -3.14
CA LEU A 55 -5.55 7.39 -3.35
C LEU A 55 -6.30 8.64 -2.90
N LEU A 56 -7.09 9.21 -3.81
CA LEU A 56 -7.99 10.32 -3.49
C LEU A 56 -9.19 9.78 -2.69
N HIS A 57 -9.56 10.50 -1.63
CA HIS A 57 -10.55 10.17 -0.58
C HIS A 57 -12.00 9.89 -1.04
N ASN A 58 -12.25 9.62 -2.32
CA ASN A 58 -13.60 9.59 -2.87
C ASN A 58 -14.27 8.21 -2.81
N PHE A 59 -13.55 7.16 -2.36
CA PHE A 59 -14.10 5.82 -2.19
C PHE A 59 -13.80 5.31 -0.77
N ALA A 60 -14.75 4.57 -0.18
CA ALA A 60 -14.52 3.80 1.03
C ALA A 60 -13.60 2.62 0.68
N LEU A 61 -12.30 2.85 0.77
CA LEU A 61 -11.29 1.86 0.41
C LEU A 61 -11.02 0.96 1.61
N GLU A 62 -11.21 -0.34 1.41
CA GLU A 62 -11.05 -1.34 2.47
C GLU A 62 -10.17 -2.52 2.02
N PHE A 63 -9.64 -3.25 2.99
CA PHE A 63 -8.75 -4.39 2.79
C PHE A 63 -9.24 -5.60 3.57
N CYS A 64 -9.19 -6.80 2.98
CA CYS A 64 -9.42 -8.02 3.73
C CYS A 64 -8.27 -8.26 4.72
N THR A 65 -8.51 -9.11 5.73
CA THR A 65 -7.52 -9.48 6.76
C THR A 65 -6.17 -9.89 6.16
N GLU A 66 -6.18 -10.74 5.12
CA GLU A 66 -4.96 -11.23 4.49
C GLU A 66 -4.18 -10.10 3.80
N CYS A 67 -4.86 -9.31 2.96
CA CYS A 67 -4.23 -8.22 2.24
C CYS A 67 -3.74 -7.11 3.18
N ALA A 68 -4.49 -6.81 4.25
CA ALA A 68 -4.06 -5.88 5.29
C ALA A 68 -2.76 -6.35 5.95
N GLN A 69 -2.68 -7.62 6.36
CA GLN A 69 -1.47 -8.17 6.97
C GLN A 69 -0.28 -8.16 6.00
N ARG A 70 -0.50 -8.53 4.74
CA ARG A 70 0.55 -8.51 3.69
C ARG A 70 1.05 -7.09 3.43
N LEU A 71 0.17 -6.09 3.39
CA LEU A 71 0.54 -4.68 3.27
C LEU A 71 1.45 -4.24 4.43
N LEU A 72 1.06 -4.53 5.66
CA LEU A 72 1.86 -4.18 6.84
C LEU A 72 3.22 -4.88 6.86
N ASN A 73 3.26 -6.15 6.47
CA ASN A 73 4.51 -6.90 6.36
C ASN A 73 5.42 -6.33 5.27
N CYS A 74 4.87 -5.99 4.11
CA CYS A 74 5.61 -5.35 3.03
C CYS A 74 6.18 -3.99 3.48
N ASN A 75 5.38 -3.18 4.19
CA ASN A 75 5.83 -1.89 4.70
C ASN A 75 6.99 -2.05 5.70
N LYS A 76 6.86 -2.96 6.67
CA LYS A 76 7.94 -3.27 7.63
C LYS A 76 9.21 -3.77 6.93
N PHE A 77 9.05 -4.58 5.88
CA PHE A 77 10.18 -5.07 5.08
C PHE A 77 10.87 -3.95 4.31
N ARG A 78 10.09 -3.02 3.74
CA ARG A 78 10.59 -1.81 3.09
C ARG A 78 11.40 -0.96 4.07
N ASP A 79 10.89 -0.71 5.27
CA ASP A 79 11.59 0.10 6.28
C ASP A 79 12.92 -0.52 6.70
N LYS A 80 12.95 -1.84 6.91
CA LYS A 80 14.19 -2.58 7.19
C LYS A 80 15.20 -2.44 6.05
N SER A 81 14.73 -2.58 4.82
CA SER A 81 15.58 -2.49 3.62
C SER A 81 16.18 -1.09 3.47
N LEU A 82 15.36 -0.04 3.63
CA LEU A 82 15.81 1.34 3.55
C LEU A 82 16.82 1.67 4.64
N ARG A 83 16.52 1.32 5.90
CA ARG A 83 17.46 1.52 7.02
C ARG A 83 18.80 0.85 6.77
N SER A 84 18.78 -0.42 6.33
CA SER A 84 20.01 -1.15 6.01
C SER A 84 20.79 -0.48 4.89
N TYR A 85 20.11 -0.02 3.85
CA TYR A 85 20.74 0.67 2.73
C TYR A 85 21.36 2.00 3.16
N THR A 86 20.62 2.84 3.89
CA THR A 86 21.12 4.13 4.41
C THR A 86 22.39 3.94 5.23
N LEU A 87 22.39 2.99 6.18
CA LEU A 87 23.57 2.71 7.00
C LEU A 87 24.76 2.24 6.16
N LEU A 88 24.52 1.44 5.12
CA LEU A 88 25.59 1.00 4.21
C LEU A 88 26.18 2.18 3.44
N MET A 89 25.34 3.08 2.93
CA MET A 89 25.78 4.27 2.21
C MET A 89 26.57 5.23 3.12
N GLU A 90 26.09 5.49 4.34
CA GLU A 90 26.80 6.31 5.33
C GLU A 90 28.20 5.73 5.65
N LEU A 91 28.32 4.40 5.75
CA LEU A 91 29.62 3.76 5.99
C LEU A 91 30.57 3.90 4.78
N LEU A 92 30.05 3.76 3.56
CA LEU A 92 30.83 3.92 2.33
C LEU A 92 31.35 5.36 2.16
N GLU A 93 30.50 6.35 2.41
CA GLU A 93 30.86 7.77 2.32
C GLU A 93 31.96 8.16 3.33
N ASN A 94 32.02 7.47 4.47
CA ASN A 94 32.99 7.74 5.53
C ASN A 94 34.36 7.02 5.36
N ASN A 95 34.63 6.40 4.20
CA ASN A 95 35.92 5.75 3.84
C ASN A 95 36.46 4.69 4.85
N ASN A 96 35.64 4.22 5.79
CA ASN A 96 36.04 3.14 6.68
C ASN A 96 35.76 1.81 5.98
N SER A 97 36.82 1.05 5.67
CA SER A 97 36.72 -0.34 5.23
C SER A 97 35.82 -1.13 6.19
N VAL A 98 34.59 -1.43 5.77
CA VAL A 98 33.60 -2.05 6.63
C VAL A 98 33.90 -3.54 6.76
N SER A 99 34.44 -3.94 7.91
CA SER A 99 34.45 -5.36 8.31
C SER A 99 33.04 -5.78 8.71
N ILE A 100 32.64 -7.00 8.35
CA ILE A 100 31.38 -7.66 8.77
C ILE A 100 31.17 -7.54 10.30
N PHE A 101 32.25 -7.51 11.08
CA PHE A 101 32.23 -7.36 12.53
C PHE A 101 31.60 -6.02 13.00
N THR A 102 31.82 -4.92 12.28
CA THR A 102 31.29 -3.59 12.61
C THR A 102 29.78 -3.49 12.35
N ILE A 103 29.27 -4.24 11.38
CA ILE A 103 27.84 -4.30 11.05
C ILE A 103 27.08 -5.06 12.14
N LEU A 104 27.64 -6.17 12.63
CA LEU A 104 27.00 -7.03 13.63
C LEU A 104 27.00 -6.43 15.05
N SER A 105 28.03 -5.66 15.41
CA SER A 105 28.15 -5.05 16.74
C SER A 105 27.19 -3.87 16.96
N ASN A 106 26.83 -3.12 15.92
CA ASN A 106 25.83 -2.05 16.00
C ASN A 106 24.36 -2.53 15.87
N GLY A 107 24.15 -3.79 15.50
CA GLY A 107 22.81 -4.40 15.42
C GLY A 107 22.24 -4.89 16.76
N VAL A 108 23.07 -5.01 17.80
CA VAL A 108 22.70 -5.60 19.10
C VAL A 108 22.26 -4.54 20.12
N ALA A 109 22.51 -3.25 19.88
CA ALA A 109 22.18 -2.18 20.83
C ALA A 109 20.75 -1.60 20.70
N ALA A 110 19.88 -2.20 19.87
CA ALA A 110 18.54 -1.69 19.59
C ALA A 110 17.43 -2.74 19.79
N SER A 111 17.59 -3.60 20.81
CA SER A 111 16.57 -4.53 21.30
C SER A 111 16.21 -4.23 22.74
#